data_AF-A0AAN7E9T5-F1
#
_entry.id   AF-A0AAN7E9T5-F1
#
_cell.length_a   1.000
_cell.length_b   1.000
_cell.length_c   1.000
_cell.angle_alpha   90.00
_cell.angle_beta   90.00
_cell.angle_gamma   90.00
#
_symmetry.space_group_name_H-M   'P 1'
#
loop_
_entity.id
_entity.type
_entity.pdbx_description
1 polymer ?
#
loop_
_entity_poly.entity_id
_entity_poly.type
_entity_poly.pdbx_seq_one_letter_code
_entity_poly.pdbx_strand_id
1 'polypeptide(L)'
;MNQMIIAKLYSFVFILLLAFGQSTSSMSTNDFLTRFVRIVNHLINHPLTYHCKSADDDLGIRTLQPNGEWEFSFDAATFKITDFYCYFFNEHFYATFDVYVEDSKFEDKCGGDHCIWTAQYDGFYLYNTDLGQNVKLHNWTTQY
;
A
#
# COMPACT_ATOMS: atom_id res chain seq x y z
N MET A 1 27.52 58.65 -23.04
CA MET A 1 26.93 57.29 -23.09
C MET A 1 25.55 57.39 -23.73
N ASN A 2 25.34 56.79 -24.91
CA ASN A 2 24.17 57.04 -25.75
C ASN A 2 22.86 56.58 -25.09
N GLN A 3 21.83 57.44 -25.10
CA GLN A 3 20.50 57.11 -24.58
C GLN A 3 19.91 55.84 -25.22
N MET A 4 20.21 55.60 -26.49
CA MET A 4 19.83 54.37 -27.21
C MET A 4 20.51 53.10 -26.65
N ILE A 5 21.73 53.22 -26.11
CA ILE A 5 22.44 52.09 -25.49
C ILE A 5 21.83 51.77 -24.13
N ILE A 6 21.48 52.80 -23.36
CA ILE A 6 20.82 52.68 -22.05
C ILE A 6 19.44 52.02 -22.22
N ALA A 7 18.64 52.46 -23.20
CA ALA A 7 17.32 51.86 -23.49
C ALA A 7 17.42 50.38 -23.91
N LYS A 8 18.42 50.03 -24.72
CA LYS A 8 18.68 48.62 -25.11
C LYS A 8 19.12 47.76 -23.93
N LEU A 9 19.93 48.31 -23.02
CA LEU A 9 20.35 47.62 -21.79
C LEU A 9 19.16 47.36 -20.86
N TYR A 10 18.29 48.36 -20.62
CA TYR A 10 17.08 48.16 -19.81
C TYR A 10 16.11 47.15 -20.43
N SER A 11 15.93 47.21 -21.76
CA SER A 11 15.08 46.25 -22.46
C SER A 11 15.64 44.81 -22.37
N PHE A 12 16.95 44.64 -22.48
CA PHE A 12 17.60 43.33 -22.36
C PHE A 12 17.52 42.77 -20.93
N VAL A 13 17.73 43.61 -19.91
CA VAL A 13 17.60 43.22 -18.49
C VAL A 13 16.16 42.85 -18.14
N PHE A 14 15.17 43.57 -18.68
CA PHE A 14 13.75 43.24 -18.47
C PHE A 14 13.34 41.91 -19.13
N ILE A 15 13.87 41.61 -20.32
CA ILE A 15 13.64 40.32 -20.99
C ILE A 15 14.28 39.16 -20.21
N LEU A 16 15.48 39.36 -19.66
CA LEU A 16 16.13 38.36 -18.80
C LEU A 16 15.33 38.10 -17.52
N LEU A 17 14.80 39.14 -16.86
CA LEU A 17 13.97 38.99 -15.65
C LEU A 17 12.66 38.23 -15.91
N LEU A 18 12.06 38.38 -17.10
CA LEU A 18 10.88 37.59 -17.51
C LEU A 18 11.22 36.14 -17.84
N ALA A 19 12.41 35.86 -18.38
CA ALA A 19 12.84 34.50 -18.74
C ALA A 19 13.16 33.61 -17.53
N PHE A 20 13.56 34.21 -16.39
CA PHE A 20 13.83 33.48 -15.14
C PHE A 20 12.63 33.43 -14.17
N GLY A 21 11.52 34.13 -14.48
CA GLY A 21 10.41 34.34 -13.57
C GLY A 21 9.33 33.27 -13.51
N GLN A 22 9.35 32.25 -14.38
CA GLN A 22 8.34 31.18 -14.37
C GLN A 22 8.97 29.79 -14.50
N SER A 23 9.49 29.31 -13.38
CA SER A 23 9.45 27.87 -13.09
C SER A 23 8.32 27.67 -12.09
N THR A 24 7.07 27.76 -12.56
CA THR A 24 5.97 27.13 -11.81
C THR A 24 6.24 25.63 -11.93
N SER A 25 6.89 25.05 -10.92
CA SER A 25 6.81 23.62 -10.72
C SER A 25 5.33 23.30 -10.59
N SER A 26 4.72 22.77 -11.66
CA SER A 26 3.45 22.08 -11.51
C SER A 26 3.75 20.96 -10.52
N MET A 27 3.31 21.12 -9.28
CA MET A 27 3.14 19.98 -8.38
C MET A 27 2.14 19.09 -9.12
N SER A 28 2.64 18.11 -9.86
CA SER A 28 1.85 16.97 -10.24
C SER A 28 1.43 16.37 -8.90
N THR A 29 0.17 16.55 -8.52
CA THR A 29 -0.47 15.61 -7.61
C THR A 29 -0.52 14.30 -8.37
N ASN A 30 0.61 13.60 -8.46
CA ASN A 30 0.56 12.16 -8.57
C ASN A 30 -0.13 11.78 -7.27
N ASP A 31 -1.44 11.58 -7.37
CA ASP A 31 -2.18 10.89 -6.34
C ASP A 31 -1.55 9.50 -6.32
N PHE A 32 -0.52 9.32 -5.49
CA PHE A 32 0.16 8.05 -5.37
C PHE A 32 -0.89 7.08 -4.85
N LEU A 33 -1.36 6.15 -5.70
CA LEU A 33 -2.31 5.09 -5.36
C LEU A 33 -1.60 4.08 -4.44
N THR A 34 -1.17 4.54 -3.27
CA THR A 34 -0.45 3.75 -2.29
C THR A 34 -1.46 2.89 -1.56
N ARG A 35 -1.27 1.58 -1.64
CA ARG A 35 -2.10 0.60 -0.95
C ARG A 35 -1.34 0.02 0.22
N PHE A 36 -2.08 -0.36 1.24
CA PHE A 36 -1.55 -0.89 2.49
C PHE A 36 -2.21 -2.23 2.80
N VAL A 37 -1.42 -3.20 3.21
CA VAL A 37 -1.92 -4.48 3.71
C VAL A 37 -1.37 -4.67 5.11
N ARG A 38 -2.27 -4.84 6.07
CA ARG A 38 -1.94 -5.10 7.47
C ARG A 38 -2.39 -6.49 7.88
N ILE A 39 -1.51 -7.20 8.58
CA ILE A 39 -1.76 -8.50 9.17
C ILE A 39 -1.70 -8.34 10.69
N VAL A 40 -2.76 -8.75 11.38
CA VAL A 40 -2.90 -8.67 12.84
C VAL A 40 -3.07 -10.08 13.40
N ASN A 41 -2.28 -10.43 14.41
CA ASN A 41 -2.38 -11.71 15.11
C ASN A 41 -3.24 -11.59 16.38
N HIS A 42 -4.48 -12.05 16.33
CA HIS A 42 -5.37 -12.18 17.51
C HIS A 42 -5.53 -13.65 17.97
N LEU A 43 -4.58 -14.52 17.63
CA LEU A 43 -4.53 -15.86 18.20
C LEU A 43 -4.12 -15.78 19.69
N ILE A 44 -4.88 -16.47 20.55
CA ILE A 44 -4.58 -16.53 21.99
C ILE A 44 -3.34 -17.38 22.20
N ASN A 45 -2.26 -16.78 22.70
CA ASN A 45 -0.99 -17.44 23.05
C ASN A 45 -0.30 -18.22 21.92
N HIS A 46 -0.66 -17.97 20.65
CA HIS A 46 -0.02 -18.62 19.52
C HIS A 46 0.64 -17.60 18.58
N PRO A 47 1.91 -17.81 18.20
CA PRO A 47 2.54 -17.01 17.16
C PRO A 47 1.91 -17.33 15.79
N LEU A 48 1.83 -16.32 14.94
CA LEU A 48 1.43 -16.44 13.55
C LEU A 48 2.66 -16.29 12.66
N THR A 49 3.06 -17.34 11.96
CA THR A 49 4.11 -17.23 10.94
C THR A 49 3.46 -17.07 9.57
N TYR A 50 4.05 -16.22 8.73
CA TYR A 50 3.54 -16.00 7.39
C TYR A 50 4.66 -15.67 6.40
N HIS A 51 4.38 -15.92 5.13
CA HIS A 51 5.21 -15.57 3.98
C HIS A 51 4.33 -14.89 2.94
N CYS A 52 4.56 -13.61 2.69
CA CYS A 52 3.80 -12.82 1.72
C CYS A 52 4.64 -12.49 0.51
N LYS A 53 4.05 -12.56 -0.68
CA LYS A 53 4.70 -12.19 -1.94
C LYS A 53 3.70 -11.83 -3.02
N SER A 54 4.17 -11.16 -4.06
CA SER A 54 3.49 -10.95 -5.33
C SER A 54 4.23 -11.72 -6.45
N ALA A 55 3.96 -11.39 -7.71
CA ALA A 55 4.72 -11.92 -8.84
C ALA A 55 6.18 -11.42 -8.86
N ASP A 56 6.40 -10.17 -8.44
CA ASP A 56 7.68 -9.47 -8.59
C ASP A 56 8.39 -9.17 -7.27
N ASP A 57 7.69 -9.28 -6.12
CA ASP A 57 8.22 -8.95 -4.79
C ASP A 57 8.00 -10.07 -3.79
N ASP A 58 9.05 -10.45 -3.06
CA ASP A 58 9.00 -11.41 -1.96
C ASP A 58 9.30 -10.70 -0.63
N LEU A 59 8.26 -10.55 0.20
CA LEU A 59 8.34 -9.81 1.47
C LEU A 59 8.96 -10.63 2.62
N GLY A 60 9.31 -11.89 2.33
CA GLY A 60 9.96 -12.83 3.21
C GLY A 60 9.04 -13.49 4.24
N ILE A 61 9.65 -14.39 5.03
CA ILE A 61 8.99 -15.08 6.14
C ILE A 61 9.12 -14.25 7.41
N ARG A 62 8.02 -14.08 8.14
CA ARG A 62 7.95 -13.32 9.39
C ARG A 62 7.07 -14.04 10.40
N THR A 63 7.26 -13.73 11.69
CA THR A 63 6.44 -14.27 12.77
C THR A 63 5.93 -13.14 13.65
N LEU A 64 4.61 -13.07 13.83
CA LEU A 64 3.96 -12.16 14.77
C LEU A 64 3.66 -12.89 16.07
N GLN A 65 4.09 -12.30 17.18
CA GLN A 65 3.66 -12.72 18.52
C GLN A 65 2.17 -12.40 18.74
N PRO A 66 1.52 -13.00 19.75
CA PRO A 66 0.13 -12.66 20.09
C PRO A 66 -0.07 -11.14 20.25
N ASN A 67 -1.13 -10.61 19.65
CA ASN A 67 -1.46 -9.17 19.56
C ASN A 67 -0.48 -8.32 18.74
N GLY A 68 0.44 -8.95 18.01
CA GLY A 68 1.34 -8.26 17.09
C GLY A 68 0.67 -7.93 15.76
N GLU A 69 1.18 -6.89 15.09
CA GLU A 69 0.79 -6.52 13.74
C GLU A 69 2.01 -6.23 12.85
N TRP A 70 1.81 -6.38 11.54
CA TRP A 70 2.77 -5.98 10.52
C TRP A 70 2.03 -5.41 9.32
N GLU A 71 2.57 -4.34 8.75
CA GLU A 71 2.01 -3.65 7.59
C GLU A 71 3.10 -3.43 6.54
N PHE A 72 2.71 -3.56 5.27
CA PHE A 72 3.51 -3.15 4.14
C PHE A 72 2.67 -2.30 3.19
N SER A 73 3.35 -1.49 2.37
CA SER A 73 2.74 -0.62 1.39
C SER A 73 3.38 -0.78 0.02
N PHE A 74 2.62 -0.53 -1.03
CA PHE A 74 3.10 -0.55 -2.41
C PHE A 74 2.33 0.49 -3.26
N ASP A 75 2.94 0.92 -4.35
CA ASP A 75 2.35 1.90 -5.26
C ASP A 75 1.62 1.19 -6.41
N ALA A 76 0.29 1.13 -6.36
CA ALA A 76 -0.51 0.47 -7.38
C ALA A 76 -0.40 1.14 -8.76
N ALA A 77 0.06 2.40 -8.86
CA ALA A 77 0.21 3.07 -10.16
C ALA A 77 1.46 2.61 -10.93
N THR A 78 2.49 2.11 -10.22
CA THR A 78 3.80 1.79 -10.83
C THR A 78 3.88 0.33 -11.32
N PHE A 79 3.07 -0.56 -10.78
CA PHE A 79 3.12 -1.99 -11.07
C PHE A 79 2.01 -2.40 -12.07
N LYS A 80 2.29 -3.35 -12.96
CA LYS A 80 1.28 -3.96 -13.84
C LYS A 80 0.54 -5.03 -13.02
N ILE A 81 -0.74 -4.84 -12.68
CA ILE A 81 -1.60 -5.80 -11.95
C ILE A 81 -0.88 -6.43 -10.75
N THR A 82 -1.00 -5.81 -9.58
CA THR A 82 -0.35 -6.31 -8.37
C THR A 82 -1.32 -7.10 -7.51
N ASP A 83 -1.12 -8.41 -7.44
CA ASP A 83 -1.77 -9.27 -6.47
C ASP A 83 -0.74 -9.71 -5.43
N PHE A 84 -1.10 -9.60 -4.15
CA PHE A 84 -0.30 -10.15 -3.05
C PHE A 84 -1.05 -11.32 -2.43
N TYR A 85 -0.35 -12.42 -2.23
CA TYR A 85 -0.85 -13.58 -1.51
C TYR A 85 0.09 -13.92 -0.36
N CYS A 86 -0.50 -14.47 0.69
CA CYS A 86 0.25 -14.87 1.86
C CYS A 86 -0.04 -16.33 2.22
N TYR A 87 1.01 -17.04 2.60
CA TYR A 87 0.93 -18.32 3.29
C TYR A 87 1.01 -18.06 4.78
N PHE A 88 0.00 -18.44 5.53
CA PHE A 88 -0.05 -18.34 6.98
C PHE A 88 0.04 -19.73 7.59
N PHE A 89 0.77 -19.88 8.68
CA PHE A 89 0.87 -21.15 9.36
C PHE A 89 1.26 -21.01 10.83
N ASN A 90 0.83 -22.00 11.61
CA ASN A 90 1.29 -22.28 12.96
C ASN A 90 1.56 -23.79 13.09
N GLU A 91 1.71 -24.30 14.31
CA GLU A 91 2.04 -25.71 14.58
C GLU A 91 0.99 -26.71 14.03
N HIS A 92 -0.26 -26.31 13.87
CA HIS A 92 -1.36 -27.23 13.57
C HIS A 92 -2.14 -26.87 12.30
N PHE A 93 -2.11 -25.59 11.92
CA PHE A 93 -2.97 -25.03 10.91
C PHE A 93 -2.20 -24.22 9.88
N TYR A 94 -2.75 -24.11 8.69
CA TYR A 94 -2.26 -23.22 7.64
C TYR A 94 -3.42 -22.60 6.86
N ALA A 95 -3.18 -21.48 6.20
CA ALA A 95 -4.10 -20.86 5.27
C ALA A 95 -3.32 -20.17 4.16
N THR A 96 -3.85 -20.18 2.95
CA THR A 96 -3.26 -19.49 1.80
C THR A 96 -4.37 -18.76 1.07
N PHE A 97 -4.19 -17.46 0.85
CA PHE A 97 -5.14 -16.65 0.11
C PHE A 97 -4.51 -15.33 -0.33
N ASP A 98 -5.16 -14.67 -1.29
CA ASP A 98 -4.82 -13.32 -1.73
C ASP A 98 -5.20 -12.31 -0.64
N VAL A 99 -4.20 -11.61 -0.12
CA VAL A 99 -4.39 -10.53 0.86
C VAL A 99 -4.68 -9.18 0.19
N TYR A 100 -4.33 -9.06 -1.09
CA TYR A 100 -4.67 -7.96 -1.97
C TYR A 100 -4.82 -8.45 -3.41
N VAL A 101 -5.86 -7.98 -4.09
CA VAL A 101 -6.07 -8.15 -5.53
C VAL A 101 -6.36 -6.78 -6.13
N GLU A 102 -5.71 -6.45 -7.25
CA GLU A 102 -5.98 -5.21 -7.98
C GLU A 102 -7.32 -5.32 -8.76
N ASP A 103 -8.41 -5.34 -8.01
CA ASP A 103 -9.80 -5.39 -8.49
C ASP A 103 -10.66 -4.46 -7.64
N SER A 104 -11.43 -3.58 -8.29
CA SER A 104 -12.21 -2.56 -7.56
C SER A 104 -13.17 -3.16 -6.54
N LYS A 105 -13.77 -4.34 -6.81
CA LYS A 105 -14.67 -4.98 -5.85
C LYS A 105 -13.93 -5.61 -4.68
N PHE A 106 -12.68 -6.02 -4.86
CA PHE A 106 -11.83 -6.46 -3.76
C PHE A 106 -11.41 -5.27 -2.90
N GLU A 107 -10.96 -4.19 -3.54
CA GLU A 107 -10.53 -2.96 -2.88
C GLU A 107 -11.66 -2.32 -2.06
N ASP A 108 -12.89 -2.30 -2.58
CA ASP A 108 -14.08 -1.87 -1.84
C ASP A 108 -14.29 -2.70 -0.56
N LYS A 109 -13.99 -4.02 -0.59
CA LYS A 109 -14.13 -4.88 0.60
C LYS A 109 -13.07 -4.59 1.66
N CYS A 110 -11.87 -4.18 1.24
CA CYS A 110 -10.82 -3.72 2.14
C CYS A 110 -11.18 -2.40 2.82
N GLY A 111 -12.04 -1.62 2.17
CA GLY A 111 -12.48 -0.34 2.70
C GLY A 111 -11.62 0.84 2.28
N GLY A 112 -11.15 0.79 1.03
CA GLY A 112 -10.29 1.81 0.43
C GLY A 112 -8.84 1.34 0.35
N ASP A 113 -7.92 2.18 0.83
CA ASP A 113 -6.48 1.97 0.62
C ASP A 113 -5.86 0.93 1.57
N HIS A 114 -6.55 0.56 2.65
CA HIS A 114 -6.05 -0.35 3.69
C HIS A 114 -6.81 -1.68 3.71
N CYS A 115 -6.16 -2.78 3.35
CA CYS A 115 -6.66 -4.12 3.61
C CYS A 115 -6.16 -4.62 4.96
N ILE A 116 -7.03 -4.67 5.97
CA ILE A 116 -6.67 -5.10 7.33
C ILE A 116 -7.17 -6.52 7.58
N TRP A 117 -6.24 -7.46 7.65
CA TRP A 117 -6.48 -8.87 7.93
C TRP A 117 -6.19 -9.19 9.39
N THR A 118 -7.15 -9.83 10.07
CA THR A 118 -7.00 -10.31 11.45
C THR A 118 -7.11 -11.82 11.49
N ALA A 119 -6.05 -12.48 11.96
CA ALA A 119 -6.04 -13.92 12.25
C ALA A 119 -6.67 -14.19 13.62
N GLN A 120 -7.68 -15.06 13.66
CA GLN A 120 -8.36 -15.53 14.87
C GLN A 120 -8.39 -17.05 14.91
N TYR A 121 -8.89 -17.64 16.00
CA TYR A 121 -8.84 -19.08 16.24
C TYR A 121 -9.55 -19.91 15.15
N ASP A 122 -10.59 -19.37 14.52
CA ASP A 122 -11.41 -20.06 13.54
C ASP A 122 -11.14 -19.64 12.09
N GLY A 123 -10.31 -18.62 11.86
CA GLY A 123 -9.93 -18.20 10.52
C GLY A 123 -9.47 -16.75 10.44
N PHE A 124 -9.58 -16.18 9.24
CA PHE A 124 -9.16 -14.83 8.91
C PHE A 124 -10.33 -13.94 8.60
N TYR A 125 -10.24 -12.72 9.12
CA TYR A 125 -11.23 -11.68 8.98
C TYR A 125 -10.63 -10.48 8.26
N LEU A 126 -11.36 -9.94 7.29
CA LEU A 126 -11.05 -8.66 6.66
C LEU A 126 -11.90 -7.58 7.33
N TYR A 127 -11.27 -6.48 7.73
CA TYR A 127 -12.02 -5.31 8.19
C TYR A 127 -12.74 -4.67 7.00
N ASN A 128 -14.06 -4.59 7.09
CA ASN A 128 -14.88 -3.94 6.09
C ASN A 128 -15.33 -2.56 6.62
N THR A 129 -14.90 -1.48 5.96
CA THR A 129 -15.19 -0.11 6.42
C THR A 129 -16.65 0.27 6.27
N ASP A 130 -17.34 -0.22 5.23
CA ASP A 130 -18.74 0.11 4.97
C ASP A 130 -19.64 -0.39 6.10
N LEU A 131 -19.33 -1.57 6.63
CA LEU A 131 -20.03 -2.19 7.75
C LEU A 131 -19.43 -1.83 9.11
N GLY A 132 -18.21 -1.25 9.13
CA GLY A 132 -17.46 -0.95 10.35
C GLY A 132 -17.09 -2.18 11.18
N GLN A 133 -16.96 -3.36 10.55
CA GLN A 133 -16.75 -4.63 11.25
C GLN A 133 -15.83 -5.61 10.51
N ASN A 134 -15.30 -6.56 11.25
CA ASN A 134 -14.52 -7.67 10.72
C ASN A 134 -15.43 -8.75 10.12
N VAL A 135 -15.24 -9.06 8.84
CA VAL A 135 -15.97 -10.11 8.12
C VAL A 135 -15.06 -11.31 7.89
N LYS A 136 -15.48 -12.50 8.32
CA LYS A 136 -14.71 -13.73 8.11
C LYS A 136 -14.75 -14.13 6.64
N LEU A 137 -13.58 -14.29 6.02
CA LEU A 137 -13.47 -14.66 4.60
C LEU A 137 -12.74 -15.98 4.37
N HIS A 138 -11.81 -16.36 5.24
CA HIS A 138 -11.04 -17.60 5.10
C HIS A 138 -11.04 -18.41 6.39
N ASN A 139 -11.08 -19.74 6.25
CA ASN A 139 -10.91 -20.67 7.36
C ASN A 139 -9.46 -21.16 7.41
N TRP A 140 -9.05 -21.63 8.58
CA TRP A 140 -7.85 -22.46 8.70
C TRP A 140 -8.03 -23.82 8.02
N THR A 141 -6.93 -24.36 7.49
CA THR A 141 -6.81 -25.75 7.03
C THR A 141 -5.92 -26.53 8.00
N THR A 142 -6.25 -27.80 8.26
CA THR A 142 -5.46 -28.70 9.12
C THR A 142 -4.29 -29.29 8.38
N GLN A 143 -3.12 -29.34 9.01
CA GLN A 143 -1.99 -30.15 8.55
C GLN A 143 -2.27 -31.62 8.94
N TYR A 144 -2.29 -32.54 7.97
CA TYR A 144 -2.50 -33.98 8.21
C TYR A 144 -1.17 -34.70 8.45
#